data_AF-A0AAP2RBP9-F1
#
_entry.id   AF-A0AAP2RBP9-F1
#
_cell.length_a   1.000
_cell.length_b   1.000
_cell.length_c   1.000
_cell.angle_alpha   90.00
_cell.angle_beta   90.00
_cell.angle_gamma   90.00
#
_symmetry.space_group_name_H-M   'P 1'
#
loop_
_entity.id
_entity.type
_entity.pdbx_description
1 polymer ?
#
loop_
_entity_poly.entity_id
_entity_poly.type
_entity_poly.pdbx_seq_one_letter_code
_entity_poly.pdbx_strand_id
1 'polypeptide(L)'
;MKKIKLLFIAILIVATIFIIGIQPGSASTMYSVSIEDMLNGTGLGGEEMIVNVGNISRVSLTNPLIILGSGMDLEEEQLLNNIKGQHFDENRIIKDDVKEFDGNDVSSYDLIVMGGPNHNAYTRMLLDEGYLKYNVTDKKMPTIIFEVIKGPGGKNVAVIGDASGYDYHRKDLPGNGIIPEELMPAAAIVTGICLSFLFSLLGRGLFGKITEFILDVLSFSVDEKLSETGDRLAKDTIGKKKVVLFNLSLYEISIVVIAAVIFGLMFIYADREVFSLTNILLGISIVGISEVAHDLVSIRAANKLKIDTEYKFWKLGTITVLLTSWLFGSVFGAPARTAVKGENVTEKDDADIAYAGPRMNFILAILFLLLIPLKFTTWGQDIAWIGIIGFSANMVLSLYHLMPFEPHKGAKIYRSNKILWAKLFIPSLIVYLVIFIFIL
;
A
#
# COMPACT_ATOMS: atom_id res chain seq x y z
N MET A 1 30.75 32.38 -28.67
CA MET A 1 29.28 32.62 -28.79
C MET A 1 28.71 32.46 -30.21
N LYS A 2 29.41 32.81 -31.31
CA LYS A 2 28.89 32.58 -32.69
C LYS A 2 28.84 31.11 -33.15
N LYS A 3 29.74 30.23 -32.66
CA LYS A 3 29.72 28.79 -33.01
C LYS A 3 28.62 27.98 -32.31
N ILE A 4 28.15 28.42 -31.13
CA ILE A 4 27.06 27.76 -30.38
C ILE A 4 25.70 28.08 -31.01
N LYS A 5 25.49 29.30 -31.54
CA LYS A 5 24.29 29.64 -32.31
C LYS A 5 24.21 28.91 -33.66
N LEU A 6 25.35 28.63 -34.30
CA LEU A 6 25.37 27.86 -35.56
C LEU A 6 25.05 26.37 -35.33
N LEU A 7 25.49 25.81 -34.18
CA LEU A 7 25.15 24.45 -33.79
C LEU A 7 23.66 24.31 -33.43
N PHE A 8 23.08 25.31 -32.76
CA PHE A 8 21.65 25.33 -32.44
C PHE A 8 20.77 25.48 -33.70
N ILE A 9 21.20 26.29 -34.67
CA ILE A 9 20.49 26.43 -35.96
C ILE A 9 20.66 25.17 -36.82
N ALA A 10 21.81 24.51 -36.80
CA ALA A 10 22.01 23.23 -37.49
C ALA A 10 21.19 22.08 -36.86
N ILE A 11 21.05 22.06 -35.53
CA ILE A 11 20.19 21.09 -34.83
C ILE A 11 18.70 21.39 -35.09
N LEU A 12 18.30 22.66 -35.17
CA LEU A 12 16.93 23.01 -35.56
C LEU A 12 16.61 22.63 -37.01
N ILE A 13 17.58 22.77 -37.93
CA ILE A 13 17.43 22.41 -39.36
C ILE A 13 17.44 20.89 -39.55
N VAL A 14 18.18 20.12 -38.75
CA VAL A 14 18.11 18.65 -38.77
C VAL A 14 16.83 18.14 -38.12
N ALA A 15 16.28 18.85 -37.12
CA ALA A 15 14.96 18.55 -36.56
C ALA A 15 13.78 18.95 -37.49
N THR A 16 14.00 19.82 -38.47
CA THR A 16 12.98 20.18 -39.48
C THR A 16 13.04 19.34 -40.76
N ILE A 17 14.01 18.42 -40.92
CA ILE A 17 14.15 17.57 -42.12
C ILE A 17 13.50 16.17 -41.97
N PHE A 18 12.93 15.82 -40.82
CA PHE A 18 12.05 14.65 -40.69
C PHE A 18 10.56 14.99 -40.60
N ILE A 19 10.17 16.13 -41.19
CA ILE A 19 8.78 16.42 -41.56
C ILE A 19 8.73 16.54 -43.08
N ILE A 20 8.49 15.43 -43.77
CA ILE A 20 7.84 15.51 -45.08
C ILE A 20 6.36 15.31 -44.81
N GLY A 21 5.65 16.44 -44.71
CA GLY A 21 4.23 16.47 -44.98
C GLY A 21 4.00 16.19 -46.46
N ILE A 22 3.18 15.18 -46.76
CA ILE A 22 2.45 15.10 -48.03
C ILE A 22 0.98 15.32 -47.66
N GLN A 23 0.39 16.35 -48.28
CA GLN A 23 -1.04 16.69 -48.27
C GLN A 23 -1.90 15.58 -48.92
N PRO A 24 -3.24 15.59 -48.74
CA PRO A 24 -4.01 14.41 -48.43
C PRO A 24 -4.29 13.53 -49.65
N GLY A 25 -3.86 12.29 -49.55
CA GLY A 25 -4.29 11.19 -50.39
C GLY A 25 -3.97 9.90 -49.67
N SER A 26 -4.89 9.43 -48.81
CA SER A 26 -4.91 8.11 -48.14
C SER A 26 -3.53 7.44 -47.93
N ALA A 27 -2.56 8.18 -47.41
CA ALA A 27 -1.22 7.68 -47.18
C ALA A 27 -1.17 7.16 -45.75
N SER A 28 -0.79 5.90 -45.59
CA SER A 28 -0.61 5.27 -44.29
C SER A 28 0.55 5.94 -43.56
N THR A 29 0.28 6.71 -42.50
CA THR A 29 1.32 7.34 -41.66
C THR A 29 1.90 6.28 -40.74
N MET A 30 3.22 6.10 -40.78
CA MET A 30 3.91 5.18 -39.89
C MET A 30 4.36 5.93 -38.63
N TYR A 31 3.86 5.48 -37.49
CA TYR A 31 4.22 5.97 -36.17
C TYR A 31 5.25 5.00 -35.57
N SER A 32 6.45 5.50 -35.29
CA SER A 32 7.47 4.73 -34.58
C SER A 32 7.43 5.09 -33.11
N VAL A 33 6.88 4.21 -32.27
CA VAL A 33 6.93 4.35 -30.82
C VAL A 33 8.27 3.82 -30.33
N SER A 34 9.10 4.72 -29.82
CA SER A 34 10.37 4.40 -29.17
C SER A 34 10.14 4.27 -27.68
N ILE A 35 10.45 3.11 -27.11
CA ILE A 35 10.29 2.90 -25.67
C ILE A 35 11.24 3.84 -24.92
N GLU A 36 12.49 3.95 -25.38
CA GLU A 36 13.51 4.79 -24.75
C GLU A 36 13.12 6.28 -24.69
N ASP A 37 12.48 6.80 -25.74
CA ASP A 37 12.02 8.19 -25.76
C ASP A 37 10.81 8.43 -24.85
N MET A 38 9.90 7.44 -24.73
CA MET A 38 8.81 7.50 -23.77
C MET A 38 9.32 7.51 -22.32
N LEU A 39 10.33 6.70 -22.03
CA LEU A 39 10.94 6.59 -20.69
C LEU A 39 11.71 7.85 -20.29
N ASN A 40 12.44 8.45 -21.23
CA ASN A 40 13.12 9.72 -20.98
C ASN A 40 12.11 10.86 -20.67
N GLY A 41 10.87 10.74 -21.13
CA GLY A 41 9.78 11.68 -20.85
C GLY A 41 9.09 11.51 -19.49
N THR A 42 9.25 10.37 -18.80
CA THR A 42 8.60 10.11 -17.49
C THR A 42 9.50 10.46 -16.30
N GLY A 43 10.80 10.63 -16.51
CA GLY A 43 11.78 10.86 -15.44
C GLY A 43 12.11 9.60 -14.62
N LEU A 44 11.58 8.43 -15.01
CA LEU A 44 11.83 7.14 -14.38
C LEU A 44 13.04 6.47 -15.06
N GLY A 45 14.24 6.63 -14.49
CA GLY A 45 15.46 6.00 -15.00
C GLY A 45 15.69 4.59 -14.46
N GLY A 46 15.98 3.62 -15.33
CA GLY A 46 16.53 2.30 -14.97
C GLY A 46 15.81 1.08 -15.58
N GLU A 47 16.56 0.06 -16.00
CA GLU A 47 16.03 -1.22 -16.54
C GLU A 47 15.21 -2.04 -15.53
N GLU A 48 15.28 -1.71 -14.23
CA GLU A 48 14.63 -2.46 -13.16
C GLU A 48 13.12 -2.14 -13.00
N MET A 49 12.64 -1.01 -13.53
CA MET A 49 11.25 -0.56 -13.33
C MET A 49 10.32 -0.86 -14.52
N ILE A 50 10.78 -1.65 -15.50
CA ILE A 50 10.03 -1.89 -16.75
C ILE A 50 10.05 -3.37 -17.12
N VAL A 51 8.86 -3.95 -17.23
CA VAL A 51 8.70 -5.25 -17.90
C VAL A 51 8.46 -4.98 -19.38
N ASN A 52 9.55 -5.01 -20.15
CA ASN A 52 9.49 -5.11 -21.60
C ASN A 52 9.37 -6.59 -21.99
N VAL A 53 8.15 -7.04 -22.28
CA VAL A 53 7.92 -8.42 -22.72
C VAL A 53 8.44 -8.55 -24.15
N GLY A 54 9.60 -9.21 -24.30
CA GLY A 54 10.23 -9.49 -25.59
C GLY A 54 11.45 -8.63 -25.95
N ASN A 55 11.94 -7.77 -25.05
CA ASN A 55 13.11 -6.90 -25.28
C ASN A 55 13.00 -6.04 -26.55
N ILE A 56 11.82 -5.50 -26.82
CA ILE A 56 11.54 -4.73 -28.03
C ILE A 56 11.97 -3.28 -27.78
N SER A 57 12.93 -2.72 -28.53
CA SER A 57 13.39 -1.33 -28.30
C SER A 57 12.54 -0.29 -29.03
N ARG A 58 11.90 -0.67 -30.13
CA ARG A 58 11.09 0.21 -30.98
C ARG A 58 9.98 -0.57 -31.67
N VAL A 59 8.79 0.01 -31.75
CA VAL A 59 7.66 -0.56 -32.49
C VAL A 59 7.17 0.42 -33.55
N SER A 60 7.04 -0.07 -34.77
CA SER A 60 6.43 0.68 -35.87
C SER A 60 4.97 0.26 -36.01
N LEU A 61 4.07 1.20 -35.77
CA LEU A 61 2.63 1.06 -35.90
C LEU A 61 2.17 1.93 -37.07
N THR A 62 1.30 1.41 -37.92
CA THR A 62 0.82 2.14 -39.09
C THR A 62 -0.58 2.65 -38.82
N ASN A 63 -0.75 3.98 -38.73
CA ASN A 63 -2.01 4.65 -38.36
C ASN A 63 -2.70 4.00 -37.15
N PRO A 64 -2.04 3.92 -35.98
CA PRO A 64 -2.61 3.22 -34.86
C PRO A 64 -3.92 3.88 -34.40
N LEU A 65 -4.80 3.06 -33.83
CA LEU A 65 -5.94 3.51 -33.05
C LEU A 65 -5.56 3.42 -31.57
N ILE A 66 -5.83 4.47 -30.80
CA ILE A 66 -5.55 4.51 -29.37
C ILE A 66 -6.81 4.13 -28.60
N ILE A 67 -6.74 3.07 -27.80
CA ILE A 67 -7.84 2.60 -26.95
C ILE A 67 -7.53 2.99 -25.51
N LEU A 68 -8.36 3.85 -24.93
CA LEU A 68 -8.24 4.30 -23.54
C LEU A 68 -9.01 3.37 -22.62
N GLY A 69 -8.32 2.88 -21.59
CA GLY A 69 -8.93 2.10 -20.53
C GLY A 69 -9.92 2.95 -19.73
N SER A 70 -11.08 2.39 -19.44
CA SER A 70 -12.08 3.05 -18.58
C SER A 70 -11.64 3.16 -17.12
N GLY A 71 -10.66 2.36 -16.70
CA GLY A 71 -10.08 2.33 -15.36
C GLY A 71 -8.69 2.96 -15.26
N MET A 72 -8.24 3.74 -16.26
CA MET A 72 -6.91 4.37 -16.24
C MET A 72 -6.68 5.20 -14.98
N ASP A 73 -5.46 5.14 -14.45
CA ASP A 73 -5.01 5.93 -13.32
C ASP A 73 -4.22 7.20 -13.76
N LEU A 74 -3.76 7.96 -12.76
CA LEU A 74 -3.03 9.20 -12.99
C LEU A 74 -1.68 8.98 -13.71
N GLU A 75 -1.06 7.82 -13.52
CA GLU A 75 0.25 7.48 -14.08
C GLU A 75 0.10 7.14 -15.57
N GLU A 76 -0.92 6.36 -15.91
CA GLU A 76 -1.31 6.04 -17.28
C GLU A 76 -1.82 7.26 -18.06
N GLU A 77 -2.52 8.19 -17.40
CA GLU A 77 -2.90 9.48 -18.01
C GLU A 77 -1.67 10.35 -18.32
N GLN A 78 -0.67 10.37 -17.44
CA GLN A 78 0.58 11.10 -17.70
C GLN A 78 1.36 10.47 -18.87
N LEU A 79 1.41 9.13 -18.95
CA LEU A 79 1.98 8.42 -20.08
C LEU A 79 1.28 8.75 -21.39
N LEU A 80 -0.06 8.76 -21.40
CA LEU A 80 -0.84 9.16 -22.55
C LEU A 80 -0.49 10.58 -23.02
N ASN A 81 -0.34 11.53 -22.11
CA ASN A 81 0.01 12.92 -22.44
C ASN A 81 1.42 13.01 -23.08
N ASN A 82 2.36 12.20 -22.62
CA ASN A 82 3.69 12.10 -23.24
C ASN A 82 3.62 11.51 -24.66
N ILE A 83 2.77 10.50 -24.87
CA ILE A 83 2.54 9.90 -26.19
C ILE A 83 1.89 10.92 -27.13
N LYS A 84 0.84 11.63 -26.69
CA LYS A 84 0.16 12.68 -27.48
C LYS A 84 1.11 13.78 -27.96
N GLY A 85 2.14 14.09 -27.17
CA GLY A 85 3.22 15.01 -27.54
C GLY A 85 4.00 14.62 -28.81
N GLN A 86 3.87 13.39 -29.30
CA GLN A 86 4.51 12.88 -30.52
C GLN A 86 3.66 13.05 -31.81
N HIS A 87 2.66 13.94 -31.80
CA HIS A 87 1.79 14.26 -32.95
C HIS A 87 0.88 13.12 -33.45
N PHE A 88 0.25 12.38 -32.53
CA PHE A 88 -0.82 11.44 -32.89
C PHE A 88 -2.11 12.17 -33.32
N ASP A 89 -2.89 11.54 -34.19
CA ASP A 89 -4.20 12.04 -34.60
C ASP A 89 -5.22 11.86 -33.47
N GLU A 90 -5.65 12.97 -32.86
CA GLU A 90 -6.63 12.97 -31.76
C GLU A 90 -7.98 12.36 -32.15
N ASN A 91 -8.32 12.31 -33.45
CA ASN A 91 -9.55 11.70 -33.94
C ASN A 91 -9.51 10.17 -33.94
N ARG A 92 -8.36 9.57 -33.65
CA ARG A 92 -8.14 8.12 -33.57
C ARG A 92 -7.98 7.64 -32.14
N ILE A 93 -8.63 8.33 -31.20
CA ILE A 93 -8.67 7.96 -29.77
C ILE A 93 -10.10 7.53 -29.44
N ILE A 94 -10.24 6.30 -28.96
CA ILE A 94 -11.51 5.70 -28.56
C ILE A 94 -11.44 5.15 -27.14
N LYS A 95 -12.61 4.86 -26.56
CA LYS A 95 -12.72 4.15 -25.28
C LYS A 95 -12.75 2.65 -25.49
N ASP A 96 -12.42 1.90 -24.45
CA ASP A 96 -12.36 0.43 -24.43
C ASP A 96 -13.72 -0.28 -24.60
N ASP A 97 -14.84 0.43 -24.56
CA ASP A 97 -16.18 -0.09 -24.88
C ASP A 97 -16.54 -0.04 -26.37
N VAL A 98 -15.72 0.64 -27.19
CA VAL A 98 -15.93 0.79 -28.63
C VAL A 98 -15.35 -0.40 -29.40
N LYS A 99 -16.20 -1.09 -30.17
CA LYS A 99 -15.82 -2.29 -30.95
C LYS A 99 -15.52 -2.02 -32.42
N GLU A 100 -16.04 -0.92 -32.96
CA GLU A 100 -15.87 -0.54 -34.37
C GLU A 100 -15.41 0.91 -34.47
N PHE A 101 -14.49 1.16 -35.40
CA PHE A 101 -14.02 2.49 -35.75
C PHE A 101 -14.04 2.63 -37.28
N ASP A 102 -14.65 3.71 -37.78
CA ASP A 102 -14.78 3.97 -39.23
C ASP A 102 -15.37 2.77 -40.02
N GLY A 103 -16.37 2.11 -39.43
CA GLY A 103 -17.08 0.97 -40.03
C GLY A 103 -16.29 -0.34 -40.10
N ASN A 104 -15.10 -0.41 -39.48
CA ASN A 104 -14.31 -1.63 -39.36
C ASN A 104 -14.14 -2.01 -37.89
N ASP A 105 -14.01 -3.32 -37.63
CA ASP A 105 -13.66 -3.82 -36.30
C ASP A 105 -12.32 -3.25 -35.83
N VAL A 106 -12.23 -2.87 -34.56
CA VAL A 106 -11.02 -2.26 -34.00
C VAL A 106 -9.78 -3.14 -34.14
N SER A 107 -9.94 -4.47 -34.14
CA SER A 107 -8.83 -5.42 -34.32
C SER A 107 -8.19 -5.38 -35.72
N SER A 108 -8.80 -4.68 -36.68
CA SER A 108 -8.27 -4.47 -38.03
C SER A 108 -7.21 -3.38 -38.11
N TYR A 109 -7.00 -2.60 -37.05
CA TYR A 109 -6.00 -1.54 -36.96
C TYR A 109 -4.78 -1.99 -36.15
N ASP A 110 -3.62 -1.35 -36.38
CA ASP A 110 -2.57 -1.37 -35.36
C ASP A 110 -3.09 -0.58 -34.15
N LEU A 111 -2.77 -1.01 -32.93
CA LEU A 111 -3.37 -0.48 -31.72
C LEU A 111 -2.32 -0.02 -30.72
N ILE A 112 -2.62 1.08 -30.03
CA ILE A 112 -2.01 1.45 -28.75
C ILE A 112 -3.11 1.33 -27.70
N VAL A 113 -2.94 0.45 -26.74
CA VAL A 113 -3.95 0.19 -25.70
C VAL A 113 -3.38 0.70 -24.39
N MET A 114 -4.03 1.71 -23.81
CA MET A 114 -3.64 2.30 -22.54
C MET A 114 -4.40 1.62 -21.41
N GLY A 115 -3.68 1.05 -20.45
CA GLY A 115 -4.25 0.30 -19.33
C GLY A 115 -3.93 -1.19 -19.38
N GLY A 116 -3.54 -1.76 -18.24
CA GLY A 116 -3.48 -3.21 -18.04
C GLY A 116 -4.87 -3.89 -18.06
N PRO A 117 -4.96 -5.23 -17.95
CA PRO A 117 -6.23 -5.97 -17.93
C PRO A 117 -7.28 -5.46 -16.94
N ASN A 118 -6.86 -4.88 -15.81
CA ASN A 118 -7.74 -4.32 -14.80
C ASN A 118 -8.22 -2.90 -15.12
N HIS A 119 -7.49 -2.17 -15.96
CA HIS A 119 -7.79 -0.79 -16.35
C HIS A 119 -8.41 -0.68 -17.74
N ASN A 120 -8.24 -1.68 -18.60
CA ASN A 120 -8.71 -1.66 -19.99
C ASN A 120 -9.38 -2.99 -20.41
N ALA A 121 -10.65 -2.90 -20.83
CA ALA A 121 -11.43 -4.06 -21.25
C ALA A 121 -10.86 -4.80 -22.49
N TYR A 122 -10.23 -4.07 -23.41
CA TYR A 122 -9.57 -4.67 -24.58
C TYR A 122 -8.31 -5.42 -24.17
N THR A 123 -7.52 -4.89 -23.24
CA THR A 123 -6.36 -5.60 -22.66
C THR A 123 -6.80 -6.90 -21.96
N ARG A 124 -7.92 -6.86 -21.21
CA ARG A 124 -8.51 -8.06 -20.59
C ARG A 124 -8.92 -9.11 -21.61
N MET A 125 -9.60 -8.70 -22.69
CA MET A 125 -9.97 -9.60 -23.79
C MET A 125 -8.73 -10.26 -24.41
N LEU A 126 -7.65 -9.50 -24.65
CA LEU A 126 -6.40 -10.06 -25.18
C LEU A 126 -5.79 -11.11 -24.26
N LEU A 127 -5.90 -10.93 -22.94
CA LEU A 127 -5.46 -11.91 -21.94
C LEU A 127 -6.34 -13.15 -21.94
N ASP A 128 -7.67 -12.99 -21.85
CA ASP A 128 -8.65 -14.07 -21.79
C ASP A 128 -8.61 -14.98 -23.03
N GLU A 129 -8.39 -14.39 -24.20
CA GLU A 129 -8.27 -15.11 -25.48
C GLU A 129 -6.86 -15.65 -25.75
N GLY A 130 -5.90 -15.38 -24.85
CA GLY A 130 -4.54 -15.91 -24.91
C GLY A 130 -3.60 -15.25 -25.93
N TYR A 131 -3.97 -14.07 -26.46
CA TYR A 131 -3.09 -13.21 -27.26
C TYR A 131 -2.00 -12.58 -26.38
N LEU A 132 -2.39 -12.11 -25.20
CA LEU A 132 -1.49 -11.67 -24.16
C LEU A 132 -1.17 -12.88 -23.28
N LYS A 133 0.09 -13.26 -23.20
CA LYS A 133 0.57 -14.33 -22.31
C LYS A 133 1.30 -13.70 -21.15
N TYR A 134 0.59 -12.90 -20.36
CA TYR A 134 1.17 -12.30 -19.17
C TYR A 134 1.37 -13.39 -18.12
N ASN A 135 2.58 -13.94 -18.07
CA ASN A 135 2.95 -15.03 -17.16
C ASN A 135 4.11 -14.64 -16.23
N VAL A 136 4.36 -13.33 -16.07
CA VAL A 136 5.57 -12.80 -15.43
C VAL A 136 5.23 -12.11 -14.11
N THR A 137 4.76 -12.91 -13.18
CA THR A 137 4.91 -12.71 -11.73
C THR A 137 6.37 -12.72 -11.25
N ASP A 138 7.35 -12.41 -12.12
CA ASP A 138 8.77 -12.73 -11.90
C ASP A 138 9.70 -11.54 -12.20
N LYS A 139 9.17 -10.31 -12.14
CA LYS A 139 10.01 -9.11 -12.02
C LYS A 139 9.50 -8.26 -10.88
N LYS A 140 10.40 -7.89 -9.96
CA LYS A 140 10.20 -6.85 -8.94
C LYS A 140 9.47 -5.66 -9.57
N MET A 141 8.23 -5.41 -9.14
CA MET A 141 7.45 -4.18 -9.34
C MET A 141 7.91 -3.29 -10.53
N PRO A 142 7.59 -3.63 -11.79
CA PRO A 142 7.72 -2.65 -12.84
C PRO A 142 6.73 -1.50 -12.58
N THR A 143 7.17 -0.25 -12.65
CA THR A 143 6.27 0.92 -12.63
C THR A 143 5.48 1.02 -13.93
N ILE A 144 6.04 0.54 -15.05
CA ILE A 144 5.38 0.58 -16.37
C ILE A 144 5.57 -0.77 -17.06
N ILE A 145 4.48 -1.31 -17.58
CA ILE A 145 4.45 -2.53 -18.39
C ILE A 145 4.20 -2.13 -19.84
N PHE A 146 5.10 -2.59 -20.72
CA PHE A 146 4.99 -2.37 -22.15
C PHE A 146 5.11 -3.71 -22.87
N GLU A 147 4.06 -4.06 -23.60
CA GLU A 147 3.97 -5.35 -24.29
C GLU A 147 3.51 -5.14 -25.71
N VAL A 148 4.16 -5.80 -26.67
CA VAL A 148 3.72 -5.75 -28.07
C VAL A 148 3.43 -7.15 -28.54
N ILE A 149 2.18 -7.34 -28.93
CA ILE A 149 1.65 -8.63 -29.35
C ILE A 149 1.03 -8.53 -30.74
N LYS A 150 0.76 -9.71 -31.32
CA LYS A 150 -0.11 -9.83 -32.49
C LYS A 150 -1.53 -10.06 -32.00
N GLY A 151 -2.41 -9.10 -32.24
CA GLY A 151 -3.83 -9.17 -31.84
C GLY A 151 -4.69 -10.01 -32.79
N PRO A 152 -6.01 -10.08 -32.55
CA PRO A 152 -6.95 -10.92 -33.30
C PRO A 152 -6.92 -10.73 -34.83
N GLY A 153 -6.77 -9.50 -35.32
CA GLY A 153 -6.67 -9.19 -36.75
C GLY A 153 -5.26 -9.36 -37.35
N GLY A 154 -4.32 -9.96 -36.63
CA GLY A 154 -2.90 -10.08 -37.05
C GLY A 154 -2.12 -8.76 -37.01
N LYS A 155 -2.74 -7.71 -36.48
CA LYS A 155 -2.18 -6.37 -36.32
C LYS A 155 -1.32 -6.25 -35.08
N ASN A 156 -0.43 -5.26 -35.08
CA ASN A 156 0.42 -5.00 -33.92
C ASN A 156 -0.41 -4.28 -32.86
N VAL A 157 -0.38 -4.81 -31.64
CA VAL A 157 -1.02 -4.19 -30.48
C VAL A 157 0.07 -3.89 -29.46
N ALA A 158 0.29 -2.62 -29.18
CA ALA A 158 1.15 -2.16 -28.10
C ALA A 158 0.29 -1.86 -26.88
N VAL A 159 0.40 -2.67 -25.84
CA VAL A 159 -0.23 -2.46 -24.54
C VAL A 159 0.73 -1.66 -23.66
N ILE A 160 0.23 -0.59 -23.07
CA ILE A 160 0.97 0.31 -22.20
C ILE A 160 0.14 0.49 -20.94
N GLY A 161 0.56 -0.12 -19.84
CA GLY A 161 -0.10 0.01 -18.55
C GLY A 161 0.91 0.21 -17.45
N ASP A 162 0.42 0.51 -16.25
CA ASP A 162 1.20 0.45 -15.04
C ASP A 162 1.12 -0.97 -14.43
N ALA A 163 1.78 -1.22 -13.29
CA ALA A 163 1.65 -2.52 -12.61
C ALA A 163 0.29 -2.73 -11.93
N SER A 164 -0.40 -1.68 -11.49
CA SER A 164 -1.69 -1.82 -10.81
C SER A 164 -2.80 -2.26 -11.77
N GLY A 165 -2.65 -2.01 -13.06
CA GLY A 165 -3.49 -2.54 -14.12
C GLY A 165 -3.40 -4.05 -14.33
N TYR A 166 -2.52 -4.79 -13.65
CA TYR A 166 -2.33 -6.23 -13.80
C TYR A 166 -2.55 -6.97 -12.47
N ASP A 167 -3.02 -8.22 -12.54
CA ASP A 167 -3.11 -9.11 -11.38
C ASP A 167 -1.70 -9.54 -10.94
N TYR A 168 -1.03 -8.68 -10.17
CA TYR A 168 0.29 -8.97 -9.64
C TYR A 168 0.16 -9.92 -8.44
N HIS A 169 0.37 -11.22 -8.68
CA HIS A 169 0.54 -12.17 -7.59
C HIS A 169 1.80 -11.80 -6.80
N ARG A 170 1.69 -11.71 -5.48
CA ARG A 170 2.71 -11.23 -4.54
C ARG A 170 3.97 -12.12 -4.48
N LYS A 171 4.61 -12.54 -5.58
CA LYS A 171 5.61 -13.62 -5.66
C LYS A 171 6.94 -13.39 -4.93
N ASP A 172 7.19 -12.21 -4.37
CA ASP A 172 8.45 -11.87 -3.67
C ASP A 172 8.44 -12.09 -2.14
N LEU A 173 7.40 -12.71 -1.56
CA LEU A 173 7.33 -13.00 -0.13
C LEU A 173 8.01 -14.34 0.23
N PRO A 174 8.74 -14.42 1.36
CA PRO A 174 9.32 -15.67 1.84
C PRO A 174 8.30 -16.81 2.04
N GLY A 175 7.04 -16.47 2.36
CA GLY A 175 5.96 -17.45 2.55
C GLY A 175 5.41 -18.07 1.26
N ASN A 176 5.76 -17.53 0.09
CA ASN A 176 5.21 -18.00 -1.19
C ASN A 176 5.65 -19.41 -1.55
N GLY A 177 4.74 -20.16 -2.18
CA GLY A 177 4.95 -21.57 -2.52
C GLY A 177 4.78 -22.52 -1.32
N ILE A 178 4.66 -21.99 -0.10
CA ILE A 178 4.36 -22.76 1.12
C ILE A 178 2.90 -22.55 1.53
N ILE A 179 2.45 -21.28 1.56
CA ILE A 179 1.09 -20.90 1.96
C ILE A 179 0.36 -20.31 0.74
N PRO A 180 -0.90 -20.70 0.47
CA PRO A 180 -1.73 -20.05 -0.55
C PRO A 180 -1.87 -18.55 -0.26
N GLU A 181 -1.87 -17.72 -1.32
CA GLU A 181 -1.90 -16.25 -1.20
C GLU A 181 -3.11 -15.75 -0.39
N GLU A 182 -4.28 -16.33 -0.64
CA GLU A 182 -5.55 -16.05 0.08
C GLU A 182 -5.46 -16.32 1.60
N LEU A 183 -4.51 -17.17 2.04
CA LEU A 183 -4.33 -17.55 3.44
C LEU A 183 -3.18 -16.81 4.13
N MET A 184 -2.39 -16.00 3.42
CA MET A 184 -1.32 -15.18 4.00
C MET A 184 -1.76 -14.29 5.17
N PRO A 185 -2.95 -13.64 5.14
CA PRO A 185 -3.41 -12.78 6.23
C PRO A 185 -3.76 -13.61 7.47
N ALA A 186 -4.40 -14.76 7.27
CA ALA A 186 -4.67 -15.71 8.34
C ALA A 186 -3.35 -16.23 8.95
N ALA A 187 -2.35 -16.51 8.12
CA ALA A 187 -1.02 -16.90 8.57
C ALA A 187 -0.36 -15.80 9.42
N ALA A 188 -0.45 -14.52 9.00
CA ALA A 188 0.04 -13.38 9.78
C ALA A 188 -0.61 -13.29 11.16
N ILE A 189 -1.94 -13.45 11.25
CA ILE A 189 -2.68 -13.48 12.51
C ILE A 189 -2.19 -14.64 13.39
N VAL A 190 -2.15 -15.85 12.84
CA VAL A 190 -1.74 -17.06 13.59
C VAL A 190 -0.31 -16.91 14.10
N THR A 191 0.62 -16.44 13.27
CA THR A 191 2.00 -16.17 13.68
C THR A 191 2.07 -15.13 14.78
N GLY A 192 1.32 -14.02 14.69
CA GLY A 192 1.33 -13.00 15.73
C GLY A 192 0.68 -13.43 17.04
N ILE A 193 -0.38 -14.24 16.99
CA ILE A 193 -0.97 -14.89 18.16
C ILE A 193 0.05 -15.85 18.79
N CYS A 194 0.70 -16.70 17.99
CA CYS A 194 1.72 -17.63 18.46
C CYS A 194 2.90 -16.93 19.12
N LEU A 195 3.44 -15.86 18.50
CA LEU A 195 4.52 -15.06 19.08
C LEU A 195 4.10 -14.43 20.40
N SER A 196 2.89 -13.87 20.46
CA SER A 196 2.37 -13.26 21.67
C SER A 196 2.10 -14.28 22.78
N PHE A 197 1.63 -15.47 22.42
CA PHE A 197 1.40 -16.57 23.35
C PHE A 197 2.71 -17.13 23.88
N LEU A 198 3.70 -17.35 23.01
CA LEU A 198 5.06 -17.74 23.41
C LEU A 198 5.69 -16.72 24.36
N PHE A 199 5.51 -15.42 24.10
CA PHE A 199 5.94 -14.37 25.02
C PHE A 199 5.25 -14.49 26.38
N SER A 200 3.95 -14.75 26.41
CA SER A 200 3.20 -14.94 27.65
C SER A 200 3.71 -16.12 28.49
N LEU A 201 4.23 -17.17 27.85
CA LEU A 201 4.77 -18.37 28.50
C LEU A 201 6.23 -18.20 28.97
N LEU A 202 7.11 -17.65 28.12
CA LEU A 202 8.55 -17.59 28.36
C LEU A 202 8.98 -16.42 29.26
N GLY A 203 8.08 -15.45 29.46
CA GLY A 203 8.33 -14.26 30.28
C GLY A 203 9.37 -13.31 29.69
N ARG A 204 9.64 -12.22 30.42
CA ARG A 204 10.44 -11.09 29.89
C ARG A 204 11.93 -11.40 29.70
N GLY A 205 12.50 -12.35 30.44
CA GLY A 205 13.95 -12.58 30.50
C GLY A 205 14.54 -13.25 29.26
N LEU A 206 14.02 -14.40 28.85
CA LEU A 206 14.51 -15.11 27.67
C LEU A 206 14.13 -14.36 26.38
N PHE A 207 12.91 -13.82 26.35
CA PHE A 207 12.39 -13.15 25.16
C PHE A 207 13.04 -11.78 24.94
N GLY A 208 13.40 -11.04 25.99
CA GLY A 208 14.14 -9.77 25.87
C GLY A 208 15.41 -9.93 25.03
N LYS A 209 16.20 -10.98 25.32
CA LYS A 209 17.41 -11.32 24.57
C LYS A 209 17.14 -11.66 23.10
N ILE A 210 16.06 -12.40 22.83
CA ILE A 210 15.66 -12.75 21.45
C ILE A 210 15.23 -11.49 20.70
N THR A 211 14.46 -10.60 21.33
CA THR A 211 14.01 -9.35 20.70
C THR A 211 15.16 -8.40 20.42
N GLU A 212 16.13 -8.31 21.33
CA GLU A 212 17.33 -7.50 21.13
C GLU A 212 18.17 -8.05 19.99
N PHE A 213 18.38 -9.37 19.93
CA PHE A 213 19.06 -10.01 18.82
C PHE A 213 18.38 -9.70 17.47
N ILE A 214 17.05 -9.82 17.39
CA ILE A 214 16.31 -9.53 16.16
C ILE A 214 16.43 -8.05 15.76
N LEU A 215 16.28 -7.13 16.71
CA LEU A 215 16.39 -5.69 16.43
C LEU A 215 17.81 -5.28 16.02
N ASP A 216 18.83 -5.90 16.62
CA ASP A 216 20.24 -5.69 16.28
C ASP A 216 20.56 -6.21 14.87
N VAL A 217 20.06 -7.41 14.51
CA VAL A 217 20.16 -7.96 13.14
C VAL A 217 19.49 -7.06 12.12
N LEU A 218 18.35 -6.46 12.46
CA LEU A 218 17.66 -5.52 11.58
C LEU A 218 18.32 -4.13 11.52
N SER A 219 19.47 -3.94 12.18
CA SER A 219 20.15 -2.64 12.35
C SER A 219 19.21 -1.55 12.92
N PHE A 220 18.13 -1.98 13.58
CA PHE A 220 17.18 -1.11 14.24
C PHE A 220 17.72 -0.90 15.67
N SER A 221 18.78 -0.08 15.78
CA SER A 221 19.38 0.28 17.06
C SER A 221 18.44 1.20 17.85
N VAL A 222 17.36 0.63 18.39
CA VAL A 222 16.65 1.25 19.51
C VAL A 222 17.55 1.02 20.72
N ASP A 223 18.50 1.92 20.92
CA ASP A 223 19.42 1.89 22.05
C ASP A 223 18.60 1.67 23.33
N GLU A 224 18.92 0.64 24.10
CA GLU A 224 18.26 0.30 25.36
C GLU A 224 18.30 1.52 26.31
N LYS A 225 19.34 2.35 26.15
CA LYS A 225 19.44 3.66 26.78
C LYS A 225 18.31 4.61 26.41
N LEU A 226 17.69 4.62 25.23
CA LEU A 226 16.57 5.53 24.95
C LEU A 226 15.28 5.14 25.69
N SER A 227 15.07 3.84 25.92
CA SER A 227 13.95 3.34 26.73
C SER A 227 14.21 3.52 28.22
N GLU A 228 15.41 3.16 28.70
CA GLU A 228 15.78 3.31 30.11
C GLU A 228 16.07 4.76 30.52
N THR A 229 16.65 5.57 29.64
CA THR A 229 16.83 7.03 29.86
C THR A 229 15.49 7.74 29.73
N GLY A 230 14.55 7.26 28.91
CA GLY A 230 13.16 7.72 28.90
C GLY A 230 12.44 7.42 30.22
N ASP A 231 12.53 6.18 30.71
CA ASP A 231 11.96 5.77 32.01
C ASP A 231 12.69 6.43 33.21
N ARG A 232 14.01 6.69 33.12
CA ARG A 232 14.81 7.40 34.15
C ARG A 232 14.58 8.91 34.13
N LEU A 233 14.51 9.57 32.97
CA LEU A 233 14.12 10.98 32.87
C LEU A 233 12.68 11.17 33.34
N ALA A 234 11.77 10.22 33.07
CA ALA A 234 10.41 10.23 33.58
C ALA A 234 10.35 10.04 35.12
N LYS A 235 11.26 9.24 35.70
CA LYS A 235 11.39 9.04 37.15
C LYS A 235 12.14 10.18 37.88
N ASP A 236 13.18 10.75 37.29
CA ASP A 236 13.92 11.89 37.87
C ASP A 236 13.11 13.20 37.78
N THR A 237 12.12 13.25 36.88
CA THR A 237 11.14 14.34 36.79
C THR A 237 9.84 14.02 37.56
N ILE A 238 9.92 13.29 38.68
CA ILE A 238 8.85 13.28 39.69
C ILE A 238 8.83 14.69 40.31
N GLY A 239 8.10 15.57 39.64
CA GLY A 239 7.91 16.96 40.04
C GLY A 239 7.00 17.69 39.06
N LYS A 240 7.23 17.56 37.74
CA LYS A 240 6.36 18.15 36.71
C LYS A 240 6.51 17.38 35.39
N LYS A 241 5.63 16.39 35.12
CA LYS A 241 5.30 16.02 33.72
C LYS A 241 4.88 17.33 33.05
N LYS A 242 5.71 17.91 32.18
CA LYS A 242 5.29 19.06 31.38
C LYS A 242 4.36 18.51 30.31
N VAL A 243 3.09 18.36 30.67
CA VAL A 243 2.02 17.94 29.79
C VAL A 243 1.94 18.97 28.67
N VAL A 244 2.08 18.52 27.42
CA VAL A 244 2.12 19.42 26.26
C VAL A 244 0.81 19.34 25.48
N LEU A 245 0.38 18.13 25.12
CA LEU A 245 -0.76 17.93 24.23
C LEU A 245 -1.51 16.64 24.62
N PHE A 246 -2.84 16.71 24.76
CA PHE A 246 -3.71 15.57 25.09
C PHE A 246 -3.32 14.72 26.32
N ASN A 247 -2.72 15.33 27.35
CA ASN A 247 -2.18 14.61 28.53
C ASN A 247 -0.96 13.72 28.24
N LEU A 248 -0.33 13.88 27.06
CA LEU A 248 0.92 13.23 26.69
C LEU A 248 2.11 14.16 26.94
N SER A 249 3.22 13.56 27.37
CA SER A 249 4.53 14.19 27.43
C SER A 249 5.21 14.21 26.04
N LEU A 250 6.22 15.06 25.85
CA LEU A 250 7.00 15.10 24.60
C LEU A 250 7.62 13.75 24.24
N TYR A 251 8.04 12.98 25.25
CA TYR A 251 8.54 11.63 25.06
C TYR A 251 7.46 10.70 24.50
N GLU A 252 6.26 10.70 25.10
CA GLU A 252 5.13 9.89 24.62
C GLU A 252 4.72 10.30 23.20
N ILE A 253 4.75 11.59 22.87
CA ILE A 253 4.51 12.08 21.50
C ILE A 253 5.56 11.55 20.53
N SER A 254 6.83 11.52 20.91
CA SER A 254 7.89 10.97 20.04
C SER A 254 7.68 9.48 19.75
N ILE A 255 7.21 8.71 20.73
CA ILE A 255 6.86 7.30 20.53
C ILE A 255 5.66 7.17 19.58
N VAL A 256 4.64 8.01 19.72
CA VAL A 256 3.48 8.02 18.80
C VAL A 256 3.94 8.24 17.36
N VAL A 257 4.82 9.21 17.14
CA VAL A 257 5.35 9.50 15.78
C VAL A 257 6.16 8.32 15.25
N ILE A 258 7.06 7.75 16.05
CA ILE A 258 7.87 6.60 15.63
C ILE A 258 6.99 5.38 15.32
N ALA A 259 5.99 5.11 16.17
CA ALA A 259 5.00 4.05 15.98
C ALA A 259 4.25 4.22 14.64
N ALA A 260 3.69 5.40 14.40
CA ALA A 260 2.97 5.71 13.17
C ALA A 260 3.86 5.58 11.92
N VAL A 261 5.13 6.00 12.00
CA VAL A 261 6.10 5.85 10.91
C VAL A 261 6.35 4.36 10.61
N ILE A 262 6.71 3.57 11.63
CA ILE A 262 6.97 2.13 11.44
C ILE A 262 5.74 1.44 10.87
N PHE A 263 4.58 1.70 11.46
CA PHE A 263 3.37 0.99 11.12
C PHE A 263 2.85 1.40 9.73
N GLY A 264 2.88 2.69 9.40
CA GLY A 264 2.56 3.20 8.06
C GLY A 264 3.47 2.64 6.98
N LEU A 265 4.79 2.63 7.19
CA LEU A 265 5.74 2.03 6.26
C LEU A 265 5.52 0.54 6.06
N MET A 266 5.14 -0.18 7.12
CA MET A 266 4.87 -1.62 7.02
C MET A 266 3.56 -1.93 6.31
N PHE A 267 2.54 -1.07 6.43
CA PHE A 267 1.34 -1.18 5.60
C PHE A 267 1.65 -0.97 4.12
N ILE A 268 2.40 0.08 3.76
CA ILE A 268 2.81 0.32 2.37
C ILE A 268 3.64 -0.84 1.84
N TYR A 269 4.59 -1.34 2.65
CA TYR A 269 5.39 -2.51 2.29
C TYR A 269 4.54 -3.77 2.07
N ALA A 270 3.59 -4.03 2.97
CA ALA A 270 2.73 -5.20 2.92
C ALA A 270 1.75 -5.16 1.75
N ASP A 271 1.19 -3.97 1.48
CA ASP A 271 0.28 -3.69 0.37
C ASP A 271 1.00 -3.62 -0.98
N ARG A 272 2.35 -3.65 -0.96
CA ARG A 272 3.19 -3.62 -2.17
C ARG A 272 2.99 -2.34 -2.99
N GLU A 273 2.73 -1.26 -2.29
CA GLU A 273 2.53 0.06 -2.88
C GLU A 273 3.87 0.73 -3.24
N VAL A 274 3.82 1.61 -4.24
CA VAL A 274 5.00 2.40 -4.63
C VAL A 274 5.43 3.26 -3.44
N PHE A 275 6.73 3.23 -3.12
CA PHE A 275 7.34 4.08 -2.08
C PHE A 275 7.49 5.53 -2.55
N SER A 276 6.39 6.15 -2.95
CA SER A 276 6.31 7.58 -3.25
C SER A 276 6.19 8.37 -1.95
N LEU A 277 6.68 9.62 -1.95
CA LEU A 277 6.52 10.50 -0.78
C LEU A 277 5.05 10.67 -0.39
N THR A 278 4.15 10.75 -1.39
CA THR A 278 2.71 10.86 -1.17
C THR A 278 2.16 9.65 -0.44
N ASN A 279 2.45 8.43 -0.91
CA ASN A 279 1.94 7.19 -0.30
C ASN A 279 2.50 7.00 1.11
N ILE A 280 3.77 7.34 1.33
CA ILE A 280 4.41 7.35 2.65
C ILE A 280 3.67 8.28 3.61
N LEU A 281 3.43 9.53 3.20
CA LEU A 281 2.74 10.50 4.05
C LEU A 281 1.28 10.09 4.31
N LEU A 282 0.57 9.57 3.32
CA LEU A 282 -0.79 9.07 3.48
C LEU A 282 -0.85 7.88 4.43
N GLY A 283 -0.04 6.84 4.20
CA GLY A 283 0.00 5.64 5.02
C GLY A 283 0.32 5.96 6.49
N ILE A 284 1.34 6.78 6.75
CA ILE A 284 1.69 7.25 8.10
C ILE A 284 0.52 8.04 8.72
N SER A 285 -0.15 8.88 7.95
CA SER A 285 -1.27 9.69 8.45
C SER A 285 -2.47 8.83 8.84
N ILE A 286 -2.89 7.91 7.97
CA ILE A 286 -4.07 7.05 8.18
C ILE A 286 -3.84 6.12 9.38
N VAL A 287 -2.69 5.47 9.42
CA VAL A 287 -2.32 4.55 10.49
C VAL A 287 -2.10 5.31 11.79
N GLY A 288 -1.43 6.46 11.74
CA GLY A 288 -1.22 7.34 12.88
C GLY A 288 -2.52 7.86 13.48
N ILE A 289 -3.50 8.24 12.66
CA ILE A 289 -4.86 8.61 13.12
C ILE A 289 -5.51 7.44 13.86
N SER A 290 -5.35 6.22 13.33
CA SER A 290 -5.93 5.00 13.92
C SER A 290 -5.34 4.69 15.30
N GLU A 291 -4.01 4.75 15.45
CA GLU A 291 -3.33 4.56 16.74
C GLU A 291 -3.65 5.68 17.74
N VAL A 292 -3.54 6.94 17.31
CA VAL A 292 -3.80 8.09 18.17
C VAL A 292 -5.24 8.08 18.67
N ALA A 293 -6.22 7.82 17.81
CA ALA A 293 -7.62 7.75 18.21
C ALA A 293 -7.88 6.62 19.22
N HIS A 294 -7.31 5.43 19.00
CA HIS A 294 -7.37 4.31 19.93
C HIS A 294 -6.93 4.72 21.34
N ASP A 295 -5.75 5.32 21.45
CA ASP A 295 -5.13 5.59 22.73
C ASP A 295 -5.68 6.85 23.39
N LEU A 296 -6.04 7.89 22.64
CA LEU A 296 -6.71 9.06 23.20
C LEU A 296 -8.02 8.71 23.91
N VAL A 297 -8.81 7.80 23.34
CA VAL A 297 -10.05 7.35 23.94
C VAL A 297 -9.78 6.51 25.20
N SER A 298 -8.76 5.64 25.16
CA SER A 298 -8.32 4.86 26.33
C SER A 298 -7.82 5.76 27.47
N ILE A 299 -6.97 6.74 27.15
CA ILE A 299 -6.45 7.73 28.10
C ILE A 299 -7.59 8.57 28.68
N ARG A 300 -8.55 8.99 27.84
CA ARG A 300 -9.72 9.74 28.31
C ARG A 300 -10.61 8.90 29.23
N ALA A 301 -10.75 7.60 28.98
CA ALA A 301 -11.46 6.69 29.89
C ALA A 301 -10.73 6.57 31.25
N ALA A 302 -9.41 6.40 31.24
CA ALA A 302 -8.60 6.33 32.45
C ALA A 302 -8.64 7.64 33.26
N ASN A 303 -8.53 8.79 32.60
CA ASN A 303 -8.60 10.10 33.23
C ASN A 303 -9.94 10.34 33.94
N LYS A 304 -11.06 9.87 33.37
CA LYS A 304 -12.39 9.96 34.03
C LYS A 304 -12.44 9.18 35.34
N LEU A 305 -11.66 8.11 35.43
CA LEU A 305 -11.51 7.26 36.61
C LEU A 305 -10.34 7.70 37.51
N LYS A 306 -9.67 8.81 37.17
CA LYS A 306 -8.47 9.33 37.86
C LYS A 306 -7.33 8.31 37.93
N ILE A 307 -7.21 7.49 36.90
CA ILE A 307 -6.16 6.49 36.76
C ILE A 307 -5.12 7.01 35.78
N ASP A 308 -3.85 6.98 36.18
CA ASP A 308 -2.75 7.42 35.34
C ASP A 308 -2.43 6.38 34.26
N THR A 309 -1.95 6.87 33.11
CA THR A 309 -1.53 6.04 31.98
C THR A 309 -0.15 6.45 31.49
N GLU A 310 0.51 5.52 30.81
CA GLU A 310 1.79 5.75 30.15
C GLU A 310 1.80 5.12 28.77
N TYR A 311 2.16 5.93 27.77
CA TYR A 311 2.34 5.45 26.41
C TYR A 311 3.77 4.92 26.21
N LYS A 312 3.91 3.66 25.80
CA LYS A 312 5.21 2.99 25.70
C LYS A 312 5.38 2.30 24.36
N PHE A 313 6.61 2.33 23.86
CA PHE A 313 7.02 1.51 22.73
C PHE A 313 6.90 0.03 23.09
N TRP A 314 6.43 -0.79 22.16
CA TRP A 314 6.11 -2.19 22.39
C TRP A 314 6.96 -3.09 21.50
N LYS A 315 8.19 -3.40 21.96
CA LYS A 315 9.21 -4.18 21.22
C LYS A 315 8.64 -5.44 20.55
N LEU A 316 7.90 -6.27 21.30
CA LEU A 316 7.30 -7.50 20.77
C LEU A 316 6.32 -7.20 19.62
N GLY A 317 5.43 -6.23 19.81
CA GLY A 317 4.45 -5.91 18.78
C GLY A 317 5.09 -5.27 17.55
N THR A 318 6.13 -4.45 17.72
CA THR A 318 6.95 -3.95 16.60
C THR A 318 7.57 -5.10 15.81
N ILE A 319 8.21 -6.07 16.48
CA ILE A 319 8.77 -7.25 15.81
C ILE A 319 7.67 -8.05 15.12
N THR A 320 6.50 -8.18 15.74
CA THR A 320 5.36 -8.88 15.13
C THR A 320 4.92 -8.18 13.84
N VAL A 321 4.80 -6.84 13.87
CA VAL A 321 4.50 -6.00 12.69
C VAL A 321 5.54 -6.23 11.60
N LEU A 322 6.83 -6.09 11.91
CA LEU A 322 7.91 -6.24 10.93
C LEU A 322 7.94 -7.65 10.33
N LEU A 323 7.87 -8.68 11.17
CA LEU A 323 7.97 -10.07 10.75
C LEU A 323 6.77 -10.49 9.90
N THR A 324 5.55 -10.15 10.32
CA THR A 324 4.32 -10.56 9.59
C THR A 324 4.21 -9.83 8.25
N SER A 325 4.55 -8.54 8.20
CA SER A 325 4.60 -7.77 6.97
C SER A 325 5.63 -8.35 6.00
N TRP A 326 6.82 -8.71 6.51
CA TRP A 326 7.88 -9.28 5.69
C TRP A 326 7.60 -10.71 5.21
N LEU A 327 7.09 -11.60 6.08
CA LEU A 327 6.85 -13.00 5.74
C LEU A 327 5.62 -13.19 4.84
N PHE A 328 4.54 -12.47 5.13
CA PHE A 328 3.22 -12.74 4.56
C PHE A 328 2.65 -11.59 3.74
N GLY A 329 3.29 -10.40 3.72
CA GLY A 329 2.70 -9.23 3.08
C GLY A 329 1.39 -8.83 3.74
N SER A 330 1.25 -9.09 5.04
CA SER A 330 0.09 -8.70 5.82
C SER A 330 0.55 -8.26 7.19
N VAL A 331 0.15 -7.06 7.58
CA VAL A 331 0.56 -6.47 8.84
C VAL A 331 -0.29 -7.05 9.97
N PHE A 332 0.35 -7.61 10.99
CA PHE A 332 -0.32 -7.96 12.23
C PHE A 332 0.55 -7.60 13.44
N GLY A 333 0.01 -6.79 14.35
CA GLY A 333 0.74 -6.30 15.51
C GLY A 333 0.42 -4.85 15.85
N ALA A 334 1.10 -4.32 16.86
CA ALA A 334 1.07 -2.90 17.20
C ALA A 334 2.45 -2.46 17.72
N PRO A 335 3.06 -1.40 17.20
CA PRO A 335 4.40 -0.95 17.62
C PRO A 335 4.44 -0.29 19.00
N ALA A 336 3.30 0.13 19.53
CA ALA A 336 3.20 0.82 20.81
C ALA A 336 1.92 0.43 21.57
N ARG A 337 1.86 0.79 22.85
CA ARG A 337 0.70 0.54 23.71
C ARG A 337 0.59 1.56 24.84
N THR A 338 -0.64 1.89 25.22
CA THR A 338 -0.94 2.55 26.51
C THR A 338 -1.00 1.53 27.65
N ALA A 339 -0.16 1.71 28.68
CA ALA A 339 -0.19 0.96 29.93
C ALA A 339 -0.90 1.76 31.03
N VAL A 340 -1.78 1.10 31.78
CA VAL A 340 -2.46 1.67 32.95
C VAL A 340 -1.52 1.59 34.16
N LYS A 341 -1.37 2.69 34.90
CA LYS A 341 -0.57 2.80 36.12
C LYS A 341 -1.49 2.92 37.34
N GLY A 342 -1.24 2.10 38.35
CA GLY A 342 -1.94 2.19 39.64
C GLY A 342 -2.07 0.84 40.32
N GLU A 343 -1.90 0.83 41.64
CA GLU A 343 -2.01 -0.39 42.46
C GLU A 343 -3.46 -0.72 42.85
N ASN A 344 -4.38 0.24 42.72
CA ASN A 344 -5.78 0.14 43.16
C ASN A 344 -6.78 0.31 42.01
N VAL A 345 -6.53 -0.30 40.84
CA VAL A 345 -7.49 -0.31 39.73
C VAL A 345 -8.40 -1.51 39.87
N THR A 346 -9.72 -1.30 39.92
CA THR A 346 -10.67 -2.41 39.96
C THR A 346 -10.64 -3.17 38.63
N GLU A 347 -10.90 -4.48 38.66
CA GLU A 347 -10.94 -5.31 37.45
C GLU A 347 -11.94 -4.77 36.41
N LYS A 348 -13.06 -4.21 36.89
CA LYS A 348 -14.07 -3.58 36.04
C LYS A 348 -13.55 -2.30 35.39
N ASP A 349 -12.95 -1.40 36.16
CA ASP A 349 -12.39 -0.15 35.64
C ASP A 349 -11.28 -0.41 34.62
N ASP A 350 -10.42 -1.40 34.90
CA ASP A 350 -9.34 -1.78 33.98
C ASP A 350 -9.89 -2.38 32.67
N ALA A 351 -10.95 -3.17 32.75
CA ALA A 351 -11.64 -3.70 31.58
C ALA A 351 -12.34 -2.60 30.77
N ASP A 352 -12.97 -1.62 31.43
CA ASP A 352 -13.63 -0.50 30.77
C ASP A 352 -12.62 0.41 30.03
N ILE A 353 -11.45 0.67 30.64
CA ILE A 353 -10.33 1.37 29.99
C ILE A 353 -9.80 0.55 28.80
N ALA A 354 -9.56 -0.75 29.01
CA ALA A 354 -9.07 -1.66 27.99
C ALA A 354 -10.01 -1.77 26.78
N TYR A 355 -11.32 -1.69 27.01
CA TYR A 355 -12.36 -1.74 25.99
C TYR A 355 -12.44 -0.47 25.12
N ALA A 356 -12.14 0.69 25.69
CA ALA A 356 -12.37 1.98 25.06
C ALA A 356 -11.62 2.14 23.71
N GLY A 357 -10.37 1.69 23.65
CA GLY A 357 -9.54 1.73 22.43
C GLY A 357 -10.06 0.81 21.31
N PRO A 358 -10.19 -0.51 21.52
CA PRO A 358 -10.74 -1.43 20.52
C PRO A 358 -12.12 -1.01 19.99
N ARG A 359 -12.97 -0.42 20.85
CA ARG A 359 -14.25 0.15 20.41
C ARG A 359 -14.06 1.29 19.41
N MET A 360 -13.14 2.23 19.68
CA MET A 360 -12.87 3.33 18.76
C MET A 360 -12.36 2.81 17.41
N ASN A 361 -11.46 1.83 17.43
CA ASN A 361 -10.94 1.25 16.19
C ASN A 361 -12.02 0.54 15.40
N PHE A 362 -12.93 -0.18 16.04
CA PHE A 362 -14.04 -0.80 15.31
C PHE A 362 -14.94 0.25 14.63
N ILE A 363 -15.17 1.41 15.28
CA ILE A 363 -15.91 2.53 14.68
C ILE A 363 -15.15 3.09 13.47
N LEU A 364 -13.86 3.36 13.62
CA LEU A 364 -13.02 3.87 12.53
C LEU A 364 -12.94 2.87 11.37
N ALA A 365 -12.81 1.58 11.65
CA ALA A 365 -12.83 0.53 10.64
C ALA A 365 -14.10 0.60 9.80
N ILE A 366 -15.28 0.73 10.42
CA ILE A 366 -16.54 0.89 9.68
C ILE A 366 -16.51 2.17 8.82
N LEU A 367 -16.01 3.28 9.34
CA LEU A 367 -15.93 4.54 8.58
C LEU A 367 -15.03 4.41 7.35
N PHE A 368 -13.86 3.78 7.49
CA PHE A 368 -12.95 3.52 6.38
C PHE A 368 -13.51 2.48 5.39
N LEU A 369 -14.23 1.46 5.88
CA LEU A 369 -14.91 0.48 5.03
C LEU A 369 -15.92 1.14 4.07
N LEU A 370 -16.62 2.18 4.53
CA LEU A 370 -17.56 2.93 3.69
C LEU A 370 -16.88 3.70 2.53
N LEU A 371 -15.57 3.88 2.57
CA LEU A 371 -14.80 4.51 1.50
C LEU A 371 -14.43 3.52 0.38
N ILE A 372 -14.32 2.23 0.67
CA ILE A 372 -13.85 1.20 -0.28
C ILE A 372 -14.72 1.13 -1.55
N PRO A 373 -16.07 1.20 -1.51
CA PRO A 373 -16.90 1.16 -2.72
C PRO A 373 -16.65 2.32 -3.70
N LEU A 374 -15.96 3.39 -3.28
CA LEU A 374 -15.60 4.49 -4.18
C LEU A 374 -14.62 4.07 -5.27
N LYS A 375 -13.99 2.89 -5.17
CA LYS A 375 -13.17 2.30 -6.25
C LYS A 375 -13.93 2.13 -7.56
N PHE A 376 -15.27 2.02 -7.51
CA PHE A 376 -16.12 1.89 -8.69
C PHE A 376 -16.51 3.24 -9.31
N THR A 377 -15.92 4.34 -8.83
CA THR A 377 -16.15 5.70 -9.35
C THR A 377 -14.89 6.22 -10.04
N THR A 378 -15.05 7.05 -11.06
CA THR A 378 -13.95 7.55 -11.92
C THR A 378 -12.88 8.35 -11.18
N TRP A 379 -13.14 8.80 -9.95
CA TRP A 379 -12.24 9.66 -9.16
C TRP A 379 -11.92 9.06 -7.79
N GLY A 380 -12.38 7.84 -7.51
CA GLY A 380 -12.43 7.31 -6.14
C GLY A 380 -11.37 6.26 -5.82
N GLN A 381 -10.41 6.01 -6.70
CA GLN A 381 -9.36 5.00 -6.50
C GLN A 381 -8.50 5.32 -5.26
N ASP A 382 -7.91 6.51 -5.19
CA ASP A 382 -7.12 6.96 -4.03
C ASP A 382 -7.92 6.92 -2.71
N ILE A 383 -9.21 7.30 -2.78
CA ILE A 383 -10.09 7.33 -1.60
C ILE A 383 -10.41 5.91 -1.15
N ALA A 384 -10.61 4.99 -2.08
CA ALA A 384 -10.80 3.58 -1.77
C ALA A 384 -9.55 2.98 -1.13
N TRP A 385 -8.36 3.31 -1.63
CA TRP A 385 -7.09 2.89 -1.04
C TRP A 385 -6.92 3.39 0.41
N ILE A 386 -7.26 4.67 0.66
CA ILE A 386 -7.35 5.21 2.03
C ILE A 386 -8.31 4.37 2.89
N GLY A 387 -9.45 3.99 2.33
CA GLY A 387 -10.42 3.08 2.94
C GLY A 387 -9.84 1.71 3.28
N ILE A 388 -9.07 1.10 2.37
CA ILE A 388 -8.45 -0.21 2.53
C ILE A 388 -7.43 -0.19 3.65
N ILE A 389 -6.47 0.76 3.63
CA ILE A 389 -5.45 0.88 4.66
C ILE A 389 -6.07 1.22 6.01
N GLY A 390 -6.99 2.19 6.05
CA GLY A 390 -7.62 2.62 7.28
C GLY A 390 -8.48 1.53 7.91
N PHE A 391 -9.24 0.78 7.11
CA PHE A 391 -9.98 -0.38 7.59
C PHE A 391 -9.02 -1.44 8.17
N SER A 392 -8.00 -1.82 7.40
CA SER A 392 -7.05 -2.86 7.77
C SER A 392 -6.28 -2.53 9.04
N ALA A 393 -5.74 -1.31 9.15
CA ALA A 393 -5.02 -0.83 10.34
C ALA A 393 -5.89 -0.87 11.59
N ASN A 394 -7.14 -0.39 11.50
CA ASN A 394 -8.04 -0.39 12.65
C ASN A 394 -8.45 -1.79 13.07
N MET A 395 -8.71 -2.69 12.13
CA MET A 395 -9.06 -4.08 12.42
C MET A 395 -7.88 -4.83 13.05
N VAL A 396 -6.67 -4.67 12.51
CA VAL A 396 -5.44 -5.26 13.08
C VAL A 396 -5.22 -4.77 14.51
N LEU A 397 -5.28 -3.45 14.74
CA LEU A 397 -5.12 -2.88 16.07
C LEU A 397 -6.21 -3.38 17.04
N SER A 398 -7.45 -3.48 16.59
CA SER A 398 -8.57 -3.99 17.40
C SER A 398 -8.32 -5.45 17.80
N LEU A 399 -8.03 -6.32 16.82
CA LEU A 399 -7.77 -7.74 17.04
C LEU A 399 -6.55 -8.00 17.92
N TYR A 400 -5.45 -7.31 17.65
CA TYR A 400 -4.21 -7.46 18.40
C TYR A 400 -4.42 -7.11 19.87
N HIS A 401 -5.07 -5.98 20.15
CA HIS A 401 -5.34 -5.56 21.53
C HIS A 401 -6.38 -6.42 22.23
N LEU A 402 -7.31 -7.06 21.51
CA LEU A 402 -8.36 -7.92 22.08
C LEU A 402 -7.89 -9.34 22.40
N MET A 403 -6.64 -9.74 22.15
CA MET A 403 -6.17 -11.08 22.51
C MET A 403 -6.38 -11.40 24.01
N PRO A 404 -6.88 -12.61 24.37
CA PRO A 404 -7.37 -12.94 25.72
C PRO A 404 -6.27 -13.35 26.70
N PHE A 405 -5.02 -12.93 26.48
CA PHE A 405 -3.89 -13.31 27.33
C PHE A 405 -2.93 -12.12 27.52
N GLU A 406 -2.25 -12.11 28.66
CA GLU A 406 -1.29 -11.06 28.98
C GLU A 406 -0.13 -11.08 27.96
N PRO A 407 0.36 -9.91 27.54
CA PRO A 407 0.20 -8.60 28.15
C PRO A 407 -0.84 -7.70 27.44
N HIS A 408 -1.76 -8.30 26.67
CA HIS A 408 -2.73 -7.59 25.85
C HIS A 408 -3.91 -7.06 26.67
N LYS A 409 -4.48 -5.94 26.22
CA LYS A 409 -5.63 -5.29 26.88
C LYS A 409 -6.85 -6.24 26.97
N GLY A 410 -7.01 -7.14 26.00
CA GLY A 410 -8.10 -8.11 25.90
C GLY A 410 -8.14 -9.10 27.06
N ALA A 411 -6.99 -9.40 27.69
CA ALA A 411 -6.94 -10.24 28.88
C ALA A 411 -7.78 -9.67 30.03
N LYS A 412 -7.78 -8.33 30.19
CA LYS A 412 -8.54 -7.63 31.22
C LYS A 412 -10.05 -7.72 30.97
N ILE A 413 -10.45 -7.51 29.71
CA ILE A 413 -11.85 -7.64 29.28
C ILE A 413 -12.32 -9.08 29.44
N TYR A 414 -11.49 -10.05 29.07
CA TYR A 414 -11.80 -11.48 29.16
C TYR A 414 -12.00 -11.94 30.60
N ARG A 415 -11.14 -11.50 31.53
CA ARG A 415 -11.29 -11.82 32.96
C ARG A 415 -12.57 -11.22 33.55
N SER A 416 -12.83 -9.94 33.24
CA SER A 416 -14.01 -9.22 33.75
C SER A 416 -15.32 -9.72 33.16
N ASN A 417 -15.38 -9.90 31.84
CA ASN A 417 -16.60 -10.32 31.13
C ASN A 417 -16.28 -11.05 29.81
N LYS A 418 -16.22 -12.39 29.88
CA LYS A 418 -15.97 -13.27 28.72
C LYS A 418 -16.97 -13.10 27.59
N ILE A 419 -18.24 -12.82 27.91
CA ILE A 419 -19.29 -12.63 26.90
C ILE A 419 -19.06 -11.34 26.14
N LEU A 420 -18.74 -10.25 26.85
CA LEU A 420 -18.39 -8.98 26.22
C LEU A 420 -17.15 -9.13 25.35
N TRP A 421 -16.10 -9.78 25.86
CA TRP A 421 -14.90 -10.07 25.09
C TRP A 421 -15.22 -10.83 23.79
N ALA A 422 -15.99 -11.92 23.87
CA ALA A 422 -16.34 -12.72 22.69
C ALA A 422 -17.15 -11.92 21.65
N LYS A 423 -18.08 -11.06 22.11
CA LYS A 423 -18.86 -10.16 21.25
C LYS A 423 -18.00 -9.12 20.53
N LEU A 424 -16.80 -8.82 21.01
CA LEU A 424 -15.89 -7.88 20.37
C LEU A 424 -14.89 -8.61 19.47
N PHE A 425 -14.27 -9.66 19.98
CA PHE A 425 -13.21 -10.37 19.29
C PHE A 425 -13.73 -11.19 18.10
N ILE A 426 -14.81 -11.97 18.27
CA ILE A 426 -15.29 -12.88 17.23
C ILE A 426 -15.80 -12.11 16.00
N PRO A 427 -16.68 -11.09 16.12
CA PRO A 427 -17.12 -10.33 14.95
C PRO A 427 -15.97 -9.58 14.28
N SER A 428 -15.04 -9.01 15.06
CA SER A 428 -13.87 -8.36 14.48
C SER A 428 -13.02 -9.34 13.68
N LEU A 429 -12.85 -10.57 14.17
CA LEU A 429 -12.04 -11.58 13.49
C LEU A 429 -12.71 -12.05 12.21
N ILE A 430 -14.02 -12.32 12.27
CA ILE A 430 -14.80 -12.73 11.09
C ILE A 430 -14.80 -11.62 10.04
N VAL A 431 -15.10 -10.38 10.42
CA VAL A 431 -15.12 -9.25 9.49
C VAL A 431 -13.75 -9.05 8.86
N TYR A 432 -12.67 -9.11 9.63
CA TYR A 432 -11.32 -8.97 9.09
C TYR A 432 -11.01 -10.09 8.10
N LEU A 433 -11.25 -11.36 8.44
CA LEU A 433 -10.98 -12.49 7.55
C LEU A 433 -11.85 -12.47 6.29
N VAL A 434 -13.14 -12.17 6.41
CA VAL A 434 -14.05 -12.11 5.26
C VAL A 434 -13.67 -10.97 4.32
N ILE A 435 -13.43 -9.76 4.85
CA ILE A 435 -13.07 -8.64 4.00
C ILE A 435 -11.70 -8.84 3.36
N PHE A 436 -10.74 -9.41 4.10
CA PHE A 436 -9.43 -9.67 3.51
C PHE A 436 -9.47 -10.80 2.48
N ILE A 437 -10.26 -11.85 2.66
CA ILE A 437 -10.31 -12.96 1.69
C ILE A 437 -11.11 -12.61 0.43
N PHE A 438 -12.17 -11.80 0.56
CA PHE A 438 -13.15 -11.59 -0.52
C PHE A 438 -13.16 -10.19 -1.13
N ILE A 439 -12.50 -9.19 -0.52
CA ILE A 439 -12.61 -7.78 -0.94
C ILE A 439 -11.25 -7.12 -1.19
N LEU A 440 -10.27 -7.39 -0.31
CA LEU A 440 -8.87 -6.98 -0.43
C LEU A 440 -8.06 -8.10 -1.08
#